data_AF-A0A7W0TUM9-F1
#
_entry.id   AF-A0A7W0TUM9-F1
#
_cell.length_a   1.000
_cell.length_b   1.000
_cell.length_c   1.000
_cell.angle_alpha   90.00
_cell.angle_beta   90.00
_cell.angle_gamma   90.00
#
_symmetry.space_group_name_H-M   'P 1'
#
loop_
_entity.id
_entity.type
_entity.pdbx_description
1 polymer ?
#
loop_
_entity_poly.entity_id
_entity_poly.type
_entity_poly.pdbx_seq_one_letter_code
_entity_poly.pdbx_strand_id
1 'polypeptide(L)' 'MVEWRENDAEWYEQRMLYCDLCGRMIAKHYLLAEVEGAPRTFCSEGCETLYRDYWLPERGVGYRPPADIGALYAERMAK' A
#
# COMPACT_ATOMS: atom_id res chain seq x y z
N MET A 1 2.29 -11.16 11.72
CA MET A 1 2.94 -10.26 12.71
C MET A 1 2.80 -8.83 12.22
N VAL A 2 2.65 -7.85 13.12
CA VAL A 2 2.55 -6.41 12.78
C VAL A 2 3.40 -5.62 13.78
N GLU A 3 4.32 -4.78 13.31
CA GLU A 3 5.19 -3.98 14.17
C GLU A 3 5.57 -2.64 13.53
N TRP A 4 5.82 -1.64 14.37
CA TRP A 4 6.37 -0.35 13.95
C TRP A 4 7.89 -0.42 13.80
N ARG A 5 8.42 0.11 12.70
CA ARG A 5 9.84 0.20 12.38
C ARG A 5 10.23 1.61 11.94
N GLU A 6 11.50 1.92 12.05
CA GLU A 6 12.10 3.16 11.54
C GLU A 6 12.83 2.88 10.22
N ASN A 7 12.72 3.80 9.27
CA ASN A 7 13.47 3.82 8.03
C ASN A 7 14.90 4.25 8.33
N ASP A 8 15.80 3.28 8.33
CA ASP A 8 17.23 3.42 8.58
C ASP A 8 18.03 3.82 7.33
N ALA A 9 17.37 4.38 6.31
CA ALA A 9 18.06 4.83 5.11
C ALA A 9 18.96 6.03 5.44
N GLU A 10 20.23 5.93 5.09
CA GLU A 10 21.16 7.04 5.17
C GLU A 10 20.80 8.13 4.15
N TRP A 11 21.20 9.38 4.42
CA TRP A 11 20.83 10.53 3.59
C TRP A 11 21.32 10.45 2.13
N TYR A 12 22.37 9.66 1.87
CA TYR A 12 22.92 9.42 0.54
C TYR A 12 22.31 8.20 -0.15
N GLU A 13 21.52 7.40 0.55
CA GLU A 13 20.82 6.26 -0.03
C GLU A 13 19.57 6.74 -0.77
N GLN A 14 19.47 6.41 -2.06
CA GLN A 14 18.27 6.67 -2.87
C GLN A 14 17.15 5.66 -2.57
N ARG A 15 17.02 5.22 -1.31
CA ARG A 15 16.05 4.21 -0.90
C ARG A 15 14.74 4.89 -0.51
N MET A 16 13.81 4.95 -1.48
CA MET A 16 12.47 5.47 -1.25
C MET A 16 11.55 4.36 -0.76
N LEU A 17 10.96 4.55 0.43
CA LEU A 17 9.95 3.66 0.99
C LEU A 17 8.57 4.21 0.71
N TYR A 18 7.62 3.35 0.34
CA TYR A 18 6.25 3.74 0.02
C TYR A 18 5.25 2.82 0.71
N CYS A 19 4.08 3.35 1.05
CA CYS A 19 2.97 2.54 1.56
C CYS A 19 2.40 1.64 0.46
N ASP A 20 2.34 0.33 0.72
CA ASP A 20 1.81 -0.69 -0.21
C ASP A 20 0.31 -0.51 -0.54
N LEU A 21 -0.45 0.22 0.29
CA LEU A 21 -1.86 0.51 0.02
C LEU A 21 -2.05 1.84 -0.73
N CYS A 22 -1.58 2.95 -0.14
CA CYS A 22 -1.94 4.29 -0.61
C CYS A 22 -0.86 4.95 -1.48
N GLY A 23 0.31 4.32 -1.64
CA GLY A 23 1.42 4.81 -2.47
C GLY A 23 2.15 6.04 -1.91
N ARG A 24 1.78 6.55 -0.73
CA ARG A 24 2.48 7.67 -0.11
C ARG A 24 3.91 7.28 0.26
N MET A 25 4.84 8.18 0.00
CA MET A 25 6.22 8.06 0.45
C MET A 25 6.28 8.12 1.98
N ILE A 26 7.08 7.23 2.58
CA ILE A 26 7.28 7.14 4.03
C ILE A 26 8.70 7.60 4.36
N ALA A 27 8.80 8.70 5.11
CA ALA A 27 10.09 9.29 5.43
C ALA A 27 10.82 8.56 6.57
N LYS A 28 10.10 8.25 7.65
CA LYS A 28 10.71 7.77 8.89
C LYS A 28 10.06 6.50 9.44
N HIS A 29 8.90 6.59 10.10
CA HIS A 29 8.27 5.41 10.71
C HIS A 29 7.29 4.74 9.75
N TYR A 30 7.33 3.41 9.70
CA TYR A 30 6.40 2.59 8.94
C TYR A 30 5.95 1.39 9.76
N LEU A 31 4.77 0.88 9.44
CA LEU A 31 4.26 -0.36 10.00
C LEU A 31 4.62 -1.50 9.05
N LEU A 32 5.38 -2.48 9.52
CA LEU A 32 5.68 -3.71 8.80
C LEU A 32 4.67 -4.78 9.21
N ALA A 33 3.99 -5.37 8.23
CA ALA A 33 3.09 -6.50 8.45
C ALA A 33 3.41 -7.64 7.51
N GLU A 34 3.25 -8.86 8.00
CA GLU A 34 3.25 -10.07 7.16
C GLU A 34 1.84 -10.33 6.64
N VAL A 35 1.67 -10.32 5.32
CA VAL A 35 0.38 -10.53 4.65
C VAL A 35 0.58 -11.51 3.49
N GLU A 36 -0.20 -12.60 3.48
CA GLU A 36 -0.08 -13.69 2.49
C GLU A 36 1.37 -14.20 2.30
N GLY A 37 2.13 -14.29 3.39
CA GLY A 37 3.52 -14.75 3.40
C GLY A 37 4.56 -13.74 2.87
N ALA A 38 4.16 -12.51 2.57
CA ALA A 38 5.05 -11.45 2.11
C ALA A 38 5.07 -10.25 3.08
N PRO A 39 6.23 -9.59 3.28
CA PRO A 39 6.29 -8.34 4.02
C PRO A 39 5.59 -7.22 3.24
N ARG A 40 4.77 -6.44 3.94
CA ARG A 40 4.09 -5.24 3.45
C ARG A 40 4.32 -4.09 4.40
N THR A 41 4.44 -2.90 3.83
CA THR A 41 4.76 -1.66 4.53
C THR A 41 3.59 -0.69 4.44
N PHE A 42 3.20 -0.14 5.58
CA PHE A 42 2.07 0.76 5.69
C PHE A 42 2.47 2.05 6.40
N CYS A 43 1.93 3.18 5.95
CA CYS A 43 2.18 4.47 6.60
C CYS A 43 1.37 4.67 7.90
N SER A 44 0.39 3.80 8.17
CA SER A 44 -0.46 3.84 9.37
C SER A 44 -1.15 2.50 9.61
N GLU A 45 -1.60 2.27 10.84
CA GLU A 45 -2.48 1.14 11.19
C GLU A 45 -3.76 1.14 10.35
N GLY A 46 -4.37 2.30 10.12
CA GLY A 46 -5.55 2.40 9.25
C GLY A 46 -5.29 1.95 7.80
N CYS A 47 -4.08 2.13 7.28
CA CYS A 47 -3.72 1.57 5.97
C CYS A 47 -3.53 0.06 6.02
N GLU A 48 -2.96 -0.49 7.09
CA GLU A 48 -2.85 -1.95 7.26
C GLU A 48 -4.24 -2.59 7.36
N THR A 49 -5.12 -2.04 8.19
CA THR A 49 -6.48 -2.53 8.38
C THR A 49 -7.28 -2.43 7.09
N LEU A 50 -7.26 -1.28 6.40
CA LEU A 50 -7.98 -1.12 5.14
C LEU A 50 -7.43 -2.06 4.04
N TYR A 51 -6.12 -2.32 4.05
CA TYR A 51 -5.52 -3.27 3.12
C TYR A 51 -6.05 -4.68 3.38
N ARG A 52 -6.06 -5.12 4.64
CA ARG A 52 -6.47 -6.46 5.05
C ARG A 52 -7.97 -6.70 4.89
N ASP A 53 -8.79 -5.74 5.31
CA ASP A 53 -10.23 -5.93 5.46
C ASP A 53 -11.01 -5.62 4.20
N TYR A 54 -10.43 -4.83 3.28
CA TYR A 54 -11.11 -4.39 2.06
C TYR A 54 -10.28 -4.64 0.81
N TRP A 55 -9.07 -4.11 0.74
CA TRP A 55 -8.31 -4.15 -0.50
C TRP A 55 -7.97 -5.59 -0.91
N LEU A 56 -7.44 -6.39 0.00
CA LEU A 56 -7.01 -7.76 -0.27
C LEU A 56 -8.19 -8.68 -0.65
N PRO A 57 -9.33 -8.70 0.07
CA PRO A 57 -10.50 -9.46 -0.33
C PRO A 57 -11.05 -9.09 -1.71
N GLU A 58 -11.10 -7.79 -2.04
CA GLU A 58 -11.72 -7.30 -3.27
C GLU A 58 -10.81 -7.39 -4.51
N ARG A 59 -9.49 -7.29 -4.31
CA ARG A 59 -8.51 -7.15 -5.39
C ARG A 59 -7.58 -8.35 -5.52
N GLY A 60 -7.28 -9.01 -4.40
CA GLY A 60 -6.29 -10.07 -4.32
C GLY A 60 -4.85 -9.59 -4.46
N VAL A 61 -3.90 -10.47 -4.17
CA VAL A 61 -2.47 -10.21 -4.33
C VAL A 61 -2.14 -10.05 -5.81
N GLY A 62 -1.35 -9.02 -6.15
CA GLY A 62 -0.90 -8.80 -7.53
C GLY A 62 -1.97 -8.21 -8.44
N TYR A 63 -3.04 -7.64 -7.87
CA TYR A 63 -4.06 -6.94 -8.64
C TYR A 63 -3.46 -5.94 -9.61
N ARG A 64 -3.79 -6.12 -10.88
CA ARG A 64 -3.52 -5.17 -11.94
C ARG A 64 -4.85 -4.59 -12.41
N PRO A 65 -5.03 -3.26 -12.38
CA PRO A 65 -6.23 -2.66 -12.93
C PRO A 65 -6.47 -3.11 -14.38
N PRO A 66 -7.73 -3.37 -14.77
CA PRO A 66 -8.10 -3.59 -16.16
C PRO A 66 -7.58 -2.46 -17.06
N ALA A 67 -7.24 -2.79 -18.31
CA ALA A 67 -6.69 -1.82 -19.26
C ALA A 67 -7.66 -0.66 -19.56
N ASP A 68 -8.95 -0.90 -19.42
CA ASP A 68 -10.06 0.03 -19.66
C ASP A 68 -10.52 0.78 -18.40
N ILE A 69 -9.77 0.70 -17.29
CA ILE A 69 -10.18 1.32 -16.01
C ILE A 69 -10.47 2.81 -16.12
N GLY A 70 -9.76 3.53 -17.00
CA GLY A 70 -10.01 4.96 -17.25
C GLY A 70 -11.40 5.23 -17.84
N ALA A 71 -11.86 4.37 -18.76
CA ALA A 71 -13.20 4.47 -19.34
C ALA A 71 -14.28 4.14 -18.29
N LEU A 72 -14.06 3.09 -17.50
CA LEU A 72 -14.95 2.72 -16.39
C LEU A 72 -15.10 3.83 -15.34
N TYR A 73 -14.00 4.52 -15.00
CA TYR A 73 -14.06 5.67 -14.10
C TYR A 73 -14.83 6.84 -14.70
N ALA A 74 -14.58 7.16 -15.98
CA ALA A 74 -15.28 8.25 -16.67
C ALA A 74 -16.81 8.01 -16.71
N GLU A 75 -17.25 6.78 -16.96
CA GLU A 75 -18.66 6.40 -16.94
C GLU A 75 -19.28 6.56 -15.54
N ARG A 76 -18.59 6.12 -14.49
CA ARG A 76 -19.10 6.18 -13.11
C ARG A 76 -19.14 7.58 -12.51
N MET A 77 -18.25 8.47 -12.92
CA MET A 77 -18.18 9.87 -12.44
C MET A 77 -19.03 10.85 -13.27
N ALA A 78 -19.63 10.41 -14.38
CA ALA A 78 -20.50 11.22 -15.22
C ALA A 78 -21.96 11.30 -14.72
N LYS A 79 -22.24 10.80 -13.50
CA LYS A 79 -23.53 10.92 -12.79
C LYS A 79 -23.38 11.85 -11.60
#